data_AF-A0A969FTI4-F1
#
_entry.id   AF-A0A969FTI4-F1
#
_cell.length_a   1.000
_cell.length_b   1.000
_cell.length_c   1.000
_cell.angle_alpha   90.00
_cell.angle_beta   90.00
_cell.angle_gamma   90.00
#
_symmetry.space_group_name_H-M   'P 1'
#
loop_
_entity.id
_entity.type
_entity.pdbx_description
1 polymer ?
#
loop_
_entity_poly.entity_id
_entity_poly.type
_entity_poly.pdbx_seq_one_letter_code
_entity_poly.pdbx_strand_id
1 'polypeptide(L)'
;MSYQATGSPPFINVKLSIAEWNEYVATYNFGSIPPSRVVLHHTWKPRVADWRGLASMKGMQAYYRSLGWSAAPHIYAAPDGIWLATPMRDVGIHAGEGNSGYWNNGKWTYSIGLEMVGDYDYQRPTGAVWDYARAVMGGLSKRLGIAPRQLIYFHRDFSTKSCPGWAVTKEWVWGEVEAWINNQKPPTPPPPGEIGIPTPSDEALMESLLNESYKRGGGYSSEWAFHQFAVKHGMGVPLAKSARVKVGSKEYSYQPFARDTLYNEVPHWGDVKLLSDLLGGSIPPSGLGRVLLEATYQAGGAAFHPDWAFHQYALSTRLGPPIGPSKQITVDGLSYVYQAFAVDTLYNVVPKWDEIQLLSRLSRETNLAKVRLREALLAETYRSGGATYHPDWAFHQLARTLDNGAGIGTPLSESYQVSVSGKKYALQVYALDTLYNEVPYWSDVKRLKDLTQIDRISSFALSFSPEAVTFGVSSQAAWEPPIEGDYQVIRYSPPSASRSSRNGASVSMVFVHGDTSPAEVALERMAAIGVQGSPHYYLTLDGTIYQLVDEQDASWHSGMATLGGLWFDTNRVSIGIALQRVPIGGASTPQDRGDQVELVEENPPAQVQALRWLLRDLVRDIACRRMMWCWRIAW
;
A
#
# COMPACT_ATOMS: atom_id res chain seq x y z
N MET A 1 23.84 -3.98 40.34
CA MET A 1 22.58 -4.52 40.92
C MET A 1 21.87 -5.35 39.86
N SER A 2 21.23 -6.48 40.20
CA SER A 2 20.41 -7.25 39.23
C SER A 2 18.93 -7.13 39.56
N TYR A 3 18.18 -6.42 38.74
CA TYR A 3 16.72 -6.40 38.83
C TYR A 3 16.13 -7.65 38.18
N GLN A 4 15.08 -8.21 38.77
CA GLN A 4 14.36 -9.36 38.23
C GLN A 4 13.25 -8.91 37.30
N ALA A 5 13.12 -9.59 36.15
CA ALA A 5 12.00 -9.39 35.24
C ALA A 5 10.84 -10.33 35.60
N THR A 6 9.60 -9.85 35.44
CA THR A 6 8.38 -10.60 35.79
C THR A 6 7.32 -10.49 34.70
N GLY A 7 6.35 -11.41 34.70
CA GLY A 7 5.26 -11.46 33.72
C GLY A 7 5.69 -12.01 32.36
N SER A 8 4.82 -11.84 31.37
CA SER A 8 5.03 -12.31 29.99
C SER A 8 4.59 -11.23 28.99
N PRO A 9 5.43 -10.78 28.03
CA PRO A 9 6.89 -10.97 28.04
C PRO A 9 7.51 -10.39 29.32
N PRO A 10 8.68 -10.88 29.76
CA PRO A 10 9.28 -10.49 31.03
C PRO A 10 9.70 -9.00 31.04
N PHE A 11 9.16 -8.22 31.99
CA PHE A 11 9.52 -6.81 32.20
C PHE A 11 10.14 -6.62 33.59
N ILE A 12 11.21 -5.83 33.66
CA ILE A 12 11.82 -5.39 34.92
C ILE A 12 10.92 -4.39 35.67
N ASN A 13 10.28 -3.44 34.97
CA ASN A 13 9.36 -2.45 35.56
C ASN A 13 9.99 -1.58 36.67
N VAL A 14 11.29 -1.30 36.59
CA VAL A 14 12.00 -0.40 37.50
C VAL A 14 12.28 0.92 36.80
N LYS A 15 12.03 2.02 37.51
CA LYS A 15 12.36 3.38 37.06
C LYS A 15 13.67 3.84 37.71
N LEU A 16 14.53 4.45 36.91
CA LEU A 16 15.82 5.00 37.32
C LEU A 16 15.90 6.50 36.96
N SER A 17 16.58 7.26 37.79
CA SER A 17 17.16 8.56 37.45
C SER A 17 18.41 8.40 36.58
N ILE A 18 18.96 9.51 36.07
CA ILE A 18 20.23 9.49 35.30
C ILE A 18 21.39 8.95 36.16
N ALA A 19 21.46 9.34 37.43
CA ALA A 19 22.51 8.89 38.34
C ALA A 19 22.44 7.37 38.56
N GLU A 20 21.25 6.86 38.92
CA GLU A 20 21.03 5.42 39.12
C GLU A 20 21.25 4.63 37.84
N TRP A 21 20.86 5.17 36.68
CA TRP A 21 21.16 4.56 35.38
C TRP A 21 22.66 4.43 35.12
N ASN A 22 23.43 5.49 35.37
CA ASN A 22 24.87 5.49 35.16
C ASN A 22 25.57 4.44 36.06
N GLU A 23 25.14 4.32 37.33
CA GLU A 23 25.63 3.27 38.23
C GLU A 23 25.23 1.86 37.78
N TYR A 24 23.98 1.72 37.32
CA TYR A 24 23.44 0.45 36.85
C TYR A 24 24.19 -0.05 35.61
N VAL A 25 24.34 0.78 34.59
CA VAL A 25 24.99 0.39 33.32
C VAL A 25 26.50 0.15 33.50
N ALA A 26 27.17 0.94 34.35
CA ALA A 26 28.61 0.78 34.63
C ALA A 26 28.94 -0.62 35.16
N THR A 27 28.04 -1.20 35.96
CA THR A 27 28.24 -2.52 36.59
C THR A 27 27.42 -3.63 35.93
N TYR A 28 26.70 -3.36 34.85
CA TYR A 28 25.84 -4.35 34.21
C TYR A 28 26.65 -5.48 33.58
N ASN A 29 26.19 -6.72 33.81
CA ASN A 29 26.73 -7.91 33.19
C ASN A 29 25.88 -8.30 31.97
N PHE A 30 26.40 -8.03 30.77
CA PHE A 30 25.75 -8.36 29.50
C PHE A 30 25.85 -9.84 29.12
N GLY A 31 26.53 -10.68 29.91
CA GLY A 31 26.80 -12.07 29.58
C GLY A 31 28.00 -12.24 28.64
N SER A 32 28.10 -13.40 28.00
CA SER A 32 29.23 -13.78 27.14
C SER A 32 29.24 -13.08 25.78
N ILE A 33 28.09 -12.59 25.34
CA ILE A 33 27.93 -11.85 24.09
C ILE A 33 27.38 -10.49 24.46
N PRO A 34 28.18 -9.41 24.44
CA PRO A 34 27.65 -8.07 24.69
C PRO A 34 26.86 -7.56 23.46
N PRO A 35 25.89 -6.66 23.66
CA PRO A 35 25.23 -5.99 22.56
C PRO A 35 26.24 -5.09 21.82
N SER A 36 26.05 -4.94 20.51
CA SER A 36 26.95 -4.14 19.67
C SER A 36 26.28 -2.91 19.07
N ARG A 37 25.00 -2.71 19.34
CA ARG A 37 24.15 -1.66 18.75
C ARG A 37 23.12 -1.17 19.76
N VAL A 38 22.69 0.08 19.61
CA VAL A 38 21.48 0.64 20.19
C VAL A 38 20.58 1.05 19.03
N VAL A 39 19.35 0.55 19.02
CA VAL A 39 18.35 1.00 18.04
C VAL A 39 17.43 1.97 18.76
N LEU A 40 17.45 3.23 18.31
CA LEU A 40 16.63 4.30 18.84
C LEU A 40 15.24 4.25 18.21
N HIS A 41 14.23 4.38 19.06
CA HIS A 41 12.82 4.38 18.72
C HIS A 41 12.10 5.58 19.31
N HIS A 42 10.94 5.87 18.76
CA HIS A 42 9.89 6.59 19.48
C HIS A 42 8.73 5.62 19.74
N THR A 43 7.93 5.89 20.76
CA THR A 43 6.78 5.02 21.04
C THR A 43 5.66 5.26 20.05
N TRP A 44 5.53 6.47 19.48
CA TRP A 44 4.36 7.03 18.79
C TRP A 44 3.11 7.08 19.70
N LYS A 45 2.76 5.95 20.31
CA LYS A 45 1.89 5.82 21.48
C LYS A 45 2.51 4.87 22.52
N PRO A 46 2.51 5.23 23.81
CA PRO A 46 1.94 6.45 24.41
C PRO A 46 2.73 7.72 24.04
N ARG A 47 2.06 8.87 23.94
CA ARG A 47 2.74 10.17 23.90
C ARG A 47 3.07 10.61 25.32
N VAL A 48 3.89 11.67 25.45
CA VAL A 48 4.21 12.31 26.75
C VAL A 48 2.95 12.58 27.58
N ALA A 49 1.89 13.11 26.97
CA ALA A 49 0.62 13.42 27.65
C ALA A 49 -0.17 12.18 28.10
N ASP A 50 0.06 11.03 27.45
CA ASP A 50 -0.61 9.77 27.73
C ASP A 50 0.13 8.97 28.81
N TRP A 51 1.35 9.37 29.17
CA TRP A 51 2.21 8.63 30.09
C TRP A 51 1.70 8.67 31.54
N ARG A 52 1.67 7.49 32.18
CA ARG A 52 1.20 7.29 33.57
C ARG A 52 2.17 6.40 34.37
N GLY A 53 3.46 6.50 34.09
CA GLY A 53 4.52 5.76 34.80
C GLY A 53 4.35 4.24 34.69
N LEU A 54 4.38 3.54 35.81
CA LEU A 54 4.28 2.08 35.87
C LEU A 54 3.00 1.53 35.19
N ALA A 55 1.90 2.29 35.22
CA ALA A 55 0.67 1.86 34.54
C ALA A 55 0.86 1.78 33.02
N SER A 56 1.59 2.72 32.42
CA SER A 56 1.94 2.68 31.00
C SER A 56 2.86 1.50 30.68
N MET A 57 3.87 1.23 31.52
CA MET A 57 4.76 0.07 31.35
C MET A 57 4.00 -1.26 31.39
N LYS A 58 3.07 -1.42 32.35
CA LYS A 58 2.20 -2.61 32.44
C LYS A 58 1.24 -2.71 31.25
N GLY A 59 0.72 -1.58 30.77
CA GLY A 59 -0.12 -1.52 29.58
C GLY A 59 0.63 -1.98 28.32
N MET A 60 1.86 -1.51 28.13
CA MET A 60 2.73 -1.95 27.04
C MET A 60 3.08 -3.44 27.17
N GLN A 61 3.40 -3.93 28.38
CA GLN A 61 3.63 -5.35 28.62
C GLN A 61 2.40 -6.21 28.23
N ALA A 62 1.19 -5.77 28.58
CA ALA A 62 -0.04 -6.46 28.19
C ALA A 62 -0.30 -6.41 26.68
N TYR A 63 0.01 -5.28 26.04
CA TYR A 63 -0.07 -5.14 24.59
C TYR A 63 0.88 -6.13 23.89
N TYR A 64 2.16 -6.16 24.23
CA TYR A 64 3.10 -7.12 23.65
C TYR A 64 2.71 -8.58 23.91
N ARG A 65 2.11 -8.88 25.08
CA ARG A 65 1.51 -10.19 25.35
C ARG A 65 0.38 -10.53 24.37
N SER A 66 -0.51 -9.58 24.08
CA SER A 66 -1.59 -9.80 23.11
C SER A 66 -1.08 -10.06 21.70
N LEU A 67 0.11 -9.54 21.36
CA LEU A 67 0.82 -9.84 20.13
C LEU A 67 1.58 -11.17 20.19
N GLY A 68 1.56 -11.89 21.32
CA GLY A 68 2.26 -13.16 21.51
C GLY A 68 3.79 -13.01 21.62
N TRP A 69 4.30 -11.82 21.93
CA TRP A 69 5.74 -11.59 21.99
C TRP A 69 6.37 -12.24 23.23
N SER A 70 7.54 -12.84 23.04
CA SER A 70 8.35 -13.47 24.10
C SER A 70 9.29 -12.52 24.81
N ALA A 71 9.57 -11.35 24.22
CA ALA A 71 10.36 -10.24 24.77
C ALA A 71 9.79 -8.89 24.26
N ALA A 72 10.44 -7.78 24.60
CA ALA A 72 10.04 -6.43 24.21
C ALA A 72 11.28 -5.50 24.05
N PRO A 73 11.13 -4.19 23.77
CA PRO A 73 12.23 -3.24 23.90
C PRO A 73 12.84 -3.27 25.31
N HIS A 74 14.08 -2.80 25.45
CA HIS A 74 14.82 -2.95 26.69
C HIS A 74 14.60 -1.78 27.64
N ILE A 75 14.52 -0.56 27.09
CA ILE A 75 14.56 0.67 27.87
C ILE A 75 13.56 1.66 27.29
N TYR A 76 12.87 2.39 28.17
CA TYR A 76 12.01 3.52 27.81
C TYR A 76 12.52 4.79 28.47
N ALA A 77 12.90 5.78 27.68
CA ALA A 77 13.13 7.14 28.12
C ALA A 77 11.77 7.87 28.21
N ALA A 78 11.25 7.98 29.44
CA ALA A 78 9.92 8.50 29.69
C ALA A 78 9.95 9.90 30.35
N PRO A 79 8.83 10.64 30.39
CA PRO A 79 8.80 11.98 31.00
C PRO A 79 9.20 12.01 32.48
N ASP A 80 9.14 10.87 33.17
CA ASP A 80 9.38 10.77 34.61
C ASP A 80 10.61 9.94 35.01
N GLY A 81 11.36 9.37 34.05
CA GLY A 81 12.58 8.59 34.29
C GLY A 81 12.95 7.60 33.18
N ILE A 82 14.03 6.85 33.41
CA ILE A 82 14.49 5.74 32.57
C ILE A 82 13.86 4.45 33.09
N TRP A 83 12.96 3.85 32.31
CA TRP A 83 12.28 2.61 32.70
C TRP A 83 12.94 1.40 32.05
N LEU A 84 13.18 0.36 32.87
CA LEU A 84 13.71 -0.92 32.42
C LEU A 84 12.59 -1.90 32.08
N ALA A 85 12.69 -2.55 30.92
CA ALA A 85 11.79 -3.59 30.44
C ALA A 85 12.54 -4.92 30.27
N THR A 86 12.88 -5.33 29.04
CA THR A 86 13.67 -6.55 28.80
C THR A 86 15.09 -6.40 29.38
N PRO A 87 15.62 -7.39 30.12
CA PRO A 87 17.01 -7.34 30.58
C PRO A 87 17.99 -7.19 29.40
N MET A 88 18.95 -6.25 29.48
CA MET A 88 19.88 -5.96 28.39
C MET A 88 20.86 -7.08 28.02
N ARG A 89 20.93 -8.16 28.80
CA ARG A 89 21.68 -9.39 28.45
C ARG A 89 20.91 -10.34 27.53
N ASP A 90 19.60 -10.15 27.42
CA ASP A 90 18.72 -10.97 26.60
C ASP A 90 18.39 -10.23 25.30
N VAL A 91 18.00 -10.97 24.24
CA VAL A 91 17.59 -10.36 22.98
C VAL A 91 16.16 -9.85 23.09
N GLY A 92 15.96 -8.55 22.92
CA GLY A 92 14.65 -7.92 22.82
C GLY A 92 14.00 -8.05 21.44
N ILE A 93 12.71 -7.69 21.38
CA ILE A 93 11.92 -7.59 20.14
C ILE A 93 11.53 -6.12 19.97
N HIS A 94 12.10 -5.44 18.97
CA HIS A 94 11.85 -4.02 18.73
C HIS A 94 12.12 -3.49 17.30
N ALA A 95 13.02 -4.11 16.52
CA ALA A 95 13.42 -3.63 15.19
C ALA A 95 13.72 -4.73 14.16
N GLY A 96 13.03 -5.87 14.21
CA GLY A 96 13.21 -6.88 13.15
C GLY A 96 14.62 -7.45 12.98
N GLU A 97 15.14 -7.37 11.74
CA GLU A 97 16.55 -7.65 11.40
C GLU A 97 17.55 -6.86 12.29
N GLY A 98 17.13 -5.71 12.82
CA GLY A 98 17.90 -4.91 13.77
C GLY A 98 18.06 -5.56 15.15
N ASN A 99 17.14 -6.45 15.57
CA ASN A 99 17.16 -7.09 16.89
C ASN A 99 18.44 -7.91 17.11
N SER A 100 18.74 -8.82 16.18
CA SER A 100 19.89 -9.71 16.23
C SER A 100 20.20 -10.30 14.87
N GLY A 101 21.44 -10.73 14.66
CA GLY A 101 21.87 -11.39 13.43
C GLY A 101 23.38 -11.56 13.37
N TYR A 102 23.87 -12.02 12.22
CA TYR A 102 25.30 -12.10 11.95
C TYR A 102 25.79 -10.78 11.36
N TRP A 103 26.61 -10.07 12.12
CA TRP A 103 27.19 -8.77 11.78
C TRP A 103 28.71 -8.80 11.99
N ASN A 104 29.45 -7.79 11.51
CA ASN A 104 30.90 -7.65 11.73
C ASN A 104 31.69 -8.94 11.40
N ASN A 105 31.79 -9.28 10.11
CA ASN A 105 32.50 -10.48 9.62
C ASN A 105 31.87 -11.81 10.06
N GLY A 106 30.53 -11.88 10.14
CA GLY A 106 29.82 -13.13 10.43
C GLY A 106 29.76 -13.52 11.90
N LYS A 107 30.00 -12.58 12.83
CA LYS A 107 29.81 -12.81 14.26
C LYS A 107 28.35 -12.56 14.66
N TRP A 108 27.76 -13.47 15.42
CA TRP A 108 26.41 -13.25 15.94
C TRP A 108 26.41 -12.13 17.00
N THR A 109 25.54 -11.13 16.83
CA THR A 109 25.35 -10.04 17.77
C THR A 109 23.88 -9.62 17.87
N TYR A 110 23.54 -8.83 18.89
CA TYR A 110 22.22 -8.24 19.08
C TYR A 110 22.30 -6.76 19.48
N SER A 111 21.15 -6.10 19.54
CA SER A 111 21.03 -4.67 19.87
C SER A 111 20.15 -4.40 21.09
N ILE A 112 20.34 -3.22 21.69
CA ILE A 112 19.44 -2.67 22.71
C ILE A 112 18.44 -1.70 22.07
N GLY A 113 17.16 -2.05 22.05
CA GLY A 113 16.07 -1.12 21.74
C GLY A 113 15.82 -0.11 22.86
N LEU A 114 15.94 1.18 22.53
CA LEU A 114 15.65 2.34 23.38
C LEU A 114 14.45 3.11 22.83
N GLU A 115 13.37 3.17 23.59
CA GLU A 115 12.10 3.82 23.25
C GLU A 115 12.01 5.22 23.86
N MET A 116 11.91 6.27 23.04
CA MET A 116 11.58 7.61 23.52
C MET A 116 10.07 7.79 23.56
N VAL A 117 9.51 8.07 24.75
CA VAL A 117 8.06 8.24 24.91
C VAL A 117 7.59 9.53 24.22
N GLY A 118 6.95 9.40 23.06
CA GLY A 118 6.48 10.53 22.27
C GLY A 118 6.23 10.20 20.80
N ASP A 119 5.74 11.20 20.09
CA ASP A 119 5.66 11.26 18.62
C ASP A 119 6.61 12.38 18.17
N TYR A 120 7.56 12.00 17.33
CA TYR A 120 8.67 12.87 16.91
C TYR A 120 8.80 12.97 15.39
N ASP A 121 7.72 12.70 14.66
CA ASP A 121 7.71 12.93 13.22
C ASP A 121 7.85 14.40 12.87
N TYR A 122 7.11 15.26 13.57
CA TYR A 122 7.05 16.68 13.28
C TYR A 122 8.02 17.53 14.12
N GLN A 123 8.44 17.01 15.27
CA GLN A 123 9.28 17.77 16.22
C GLN A 123 10.25 16.86 16.95
N ARG A 124 11.41 17.38 17.34
CA ARG A 124 12.40 16.62 18.11
C ARG A 124 11.94 16.39 19.56
N PRO A 125 12.41 15.32 20.22
CA PRO A 125 12.27 15.20 21.66
C PRO A 125 13.00 16.35 22.36
N THR A 126 12.41 16.83 23.45
CA THR A 126 12.95 17.90 24.28
C THR A 126 12.78 17.56 25.76
N GLY A 127 13.46 18.31 26.62
CA GLY A 127 13.39 18.16 28.08
C GLY A 127 13.75 16.76 28.56
N ALA A 128 13.04 16.29 29.58
CA ALA A 128 13.38 15.08 30.32
C ALA A 128 13.50 13.83 29.44
N VAL A 129 12.60 13.62 28.47
CA VAL A 129 12.68 12.46 27.57
C VAL A 129 14.01 12.43 26.80
N TRP A 130 14.44 13.57 26.28
CA TRP A 130 15.70 13.66 25.55
C TRP A 130 16.92 13.54 26.49
N ASP A 131 16.85 14.12 27.69
CA ASP A 131 17.91 14.00 28.70
C ASP A 131 18.15 12.55 29.10
N TYR A 132 17.08 11.79 29.34
CA TYR A 132 17.15 10.37 29.65
C TYR A 132 17.64 9.54 28.46
N ALA A 133 17.16 9.81 27.24
CA ALA A 133 17.62 9.11 26.04
C ALA A 133 19.13 9.32 25.79
N ARG A 134 19.62 10.57 25.94
CA ARG A 134 21.05 10.89 25.84
C ARG A 134 21.88 10.16 26.90
N ALA A 135 21.41 10.12 28.15
CA ALA A 135 22.09 9.41 29.22
C ALA A 135 22.17 7.89 28.95
N VAL A 136 21.11 7.29 28.39
CA VAL A 136 21.11 5.88 28.00
C VAL A 136 22.13 5.61 26.89
N MET A 137 22.05 6.35 25.78
CA MET A 137 22.94 6.15 24.63
C MET A 137 24.40 6.42 24.99
N GLY A 138 24.68 7.51 25.72
CA GLY A 138 26.03 7.85 26.16
C GLY A 138 26.60 6.89 27.20
N GLY A 139 25.77 6.45 28.16
CA GLY A 139 26.16 5.46 29.17
C GLY A 139 26.50 4.10 28.54
N LEU A 140 25.70 3.63 27.58
CA LEU A 140 25.99 2.41 26.84
C LEU A 140 27.24 2.53 25.97
N SER A 141 27.44 3.66 25.29
CA SER A 141 28.66 3.93 24.51
C SER A 141 29.91 3.83 25.37
N LYS A 142 29.93 4.50 26.54
CA LYS A 142 31.03 4.41 27.50
C LYS A 142 31.25 2.98 28.00
N ARG A 143 30.17 2.27 28.33
CA ARG A 143 30.23 0.92 28.92
C ARG A 143 30.70 -0.16 27.93
N LEU A 144 30.29 -0.04 26.67
CA LEU A 144 30.62 -1.00 25.61
C LEU A 144 31.92 -0.65 24.88
N GLY A 145 32.43 0.57 25.03
CA GLY A 145 33.62 1.05 24.32
C GLY A 145 33.39 1.23 22.82
N ILE A 146 32.16 1.53 22.41
CA ILE A 146 31.76 1.70 21.01
C ILE A 146 31.34 3.16 20.81
N ALA A 147 31.92 3.84 19.81
CA ALA A 147 31.62 5.24 19.54
C ALA A 147 30.14 5.44 19.14
N PRO A 148 29.50 6.58 19.48
CA PRO A 148 28.08 6.83 19.18
C PRO A 148 27.71 6.57 17.71
N ARG A 149 28.55 7.02 16.77
CA ARG A 149 28.35 6.82 15.31
C ARG A 149 28.39 5.36 14.85
N GLN A 150 29.02 4.47 15.62
CA GLN A 150 29.08 3.03 15.35
C GLN A 150 28.04 2.24 16.14
N LEU A 151 27.57 2.80 17.25
CA LEU A 151 26.64 2.17 18.17
C LEU A 151 25.18 2.44 17.82
N ILE A 152 24.83 3.69 17.46
CA ILE A 152 23.45 4.17 17.41
C ILE A 152 22.90 4.06 16.00
N TYR A 153 21.83 3.27 15.88
CA TYR A 153 21.02 3.08 14.68
C TYR A 153 19.59 3.53 14.96
N PHE A 154 18.82 3.78 13.90
CA PHE A 154 17.41 4.09 13.98
C PHE A 154 16.59 2.89 13.56
N HIS A 155 15.35 2.76 14.04
CA HIS A 155 14.47 1.68 13.59
C HIS A 155 14.29 1.70 12.06
N ARG A 156 14.12 2.88 11.46
CA ARG A 156 14.04 3.05 10.00
C ARG A 156 15.27 2.56 9.22
N ASP A 157 16.39 2.25 9.87
CA ASP A 157 17.53 1.60 9.19
C ASP A 157 17.23 0.13 8.86
N PHE A 158 16.20 -0.45 9.50
CA PHE A 158 15.81 -1.87 9.40
C PHE A 158 14.36 -2.06 8.95
N SER A 159 13.61 -0.97 8.72
CA SER A 159 12.20 -0.99 8.33
C SER A 159 11.84 0.24 7.51
N THR A 160 10.68 0.22 6.86
CA THR A 160 10.14 1.37 6.10
C THR A 160 9.45 2.40 7.00
N LYS A 161 9.63 2.32 8.32
CA LYS A 161 8.92 3.15 9.30
C LYS A 161 9.51 4.54 9.43
N SER A 162 8.71 5.47 9.93
CA SER A 162 9.16 6.78 10.37
C SER A 162 9.96 6.76 11.68
N CYS A 163 10.02 5.64 12.40
CA CYS A 163 10.65 5.56 13.72
C CYS A 163 12.19 5.78 13.66
N PRO A 164 12.81 6.64 14.50
CA PRO A 164 12.32 7.25 15.75
C PRO A 164 11.66 8.63 15.61
N GLY A 165 11.14 8.97 14.44
CA GLY A 165 10.58 10.27 14.10
C GLY A 165 11.35 10.91 12.94
N TRP A 166 10.66 11.48 11.96
CA TRP A 166 11.27 12.23 10.85
C TRP A 166 12.09 13.45 11.32
N ALA A 167 11.67 14.17 12.36
CA ALA A 167 12.43 15.30 12.88
C ALA A 167 13.79 14.92 13.51
N VAL A 168 13.96 13.63 13.86
CA VAL A 168 15.17 13.07 14.49
C VAL A 168 16.15 12.62 13.41
N THR A 169 17.30 13.30 13.32
CA THR A 169 18.35 12.98 12.35
C THR A 169 19.57 12.36 13.03
N LYS A 170 20.29 11.47 12.32
CA LYS A 170 21.48 10.80 12.88
C LYS A 170 22.55 11.80 13.32
N GLU A 171 22.83 12.79 12.49
CA GLU A 171 23.84 13.81 12.83
C GLU A 171 23.48 14.62 14.07
N TRP A 172 22.19 14.92 14.27
CA TRP A 172 21.74 15.56 15.50
C TRP A 172 21.94 14.65 16.72
N VAL A 173 21.48 13.39 16.65
CA VAL A 173 21.61 12.42 17.75
C VAL A 173 23.07 12.17 18.10
N TRP A 174 23.92 11.93 17.10
CA TRP A 174 25.34 11.67 17.32
C TRP A 174 26.04 12.88 17.96
N GLY A 175 25.85 14.09 17.42
CA GLY A 175 26.47 15.29 17.97
C GLY A 175 26.04 15.58 19.42
N GLU A 176 24.76 15.38 19.74
CA GLU A 176 24.23 15.54 21.10
C GLU A 176 24.81 14.51 22.08
N VAL A 177 24.89 13.24 21.69
CA VAL A 177 25.41 12.17 22.54
C VAL A 177 26.93 12.29 22.73
N GLU A 178 27.67 12.62 21.67
CA GLU A 178 29.11 12.89 21.74
C GLU A 178 29.41 14.05 22.69
N ALA A 179 28.67 15.15 22.59
CA ALA A 179 28.79 16.28 23.51
C ALA A 179 28.47 15.88 24.96
N TRP A 180 27.42 15.09 25.19
CA TRP A 180 27.07 14.57 26.52
C TRP A 180 28.19 13.69 27.11
N ILE A 181 28.76 12.78 26.30
CA ILE A 181 29.87 11.91 26.71
C ILE A 181 31.08 12.73 27.18
N ASN A 182 31.39 13.79 26.43
CA ASN A 182 32.54 14.67 26.66
C ASN A 182 32.28 15.80 27.66
N ASN A 183 31.07 15.89 28.24
CA ASN A 183 30.64 16.99 29.10
C ASN A 183 30.82 18.37 28.44
N GLN A 184 30.45 18.46 27.16
CA GLN A 184 30.55 19.66 26.33
C GLN A 184 29.17 20.19 25.96
N LYS A 185 29.12 21.46 25.55
CA LYS A 185 27.93 22.04 24.93
C LYS A 185 27.66 21.31 23.61
N PRO A 186 26.41 20.89 23.32
CA PRO A 186 26.08 20.30 22.03
C PRO A 186 26.38 21.25 20.87
N PRO A 187 26.74 20.71 19.69
CA PRO A 187 26.88 21.51 18.49
C PRO A 187 25.55 22.17 18.11
N THR A 188 25.61 23.19 17.27
CA THR A 188 24.39 23.79 16.70
C THR A 188 23.58 22.69 16.02
N PRO A 189 22.30 22.46 16.40
CA PRO A 189 21.52 21.39 15.83
C PRO A 189 21.37 21.59 14.32
N PRO A 190 21.55 20.55 13.49
CA PRO A 190 21.17 20.65 12.08
C PRO A 190 19.66 20.89 11.96
N PRO A 191 19.13 21.28 10.80
CA PRO A 191 17.70 21.30 10.55
C PRO A 191 17.04 19.96 10.95
N PRO A 192 15.82 19.96 11.49
CA PRO A 192 15.03 18.74 11.62
C PRO A 192 14.94 17.99 10.29
N GLY A 193 14.84 16.67 10.35
CA GLY A 193 14.64 15.88 9.13
C GLY A 193 13.30 16.22 8.50
N GLU A 194 13.26 16.15 7.17
CA GLU A 194 12.03 16.34 6.40
C GLU A 194 11.10 15.14 6.58
N ILE A 195 9.79 15.39 6.48
CA ILE A 195 8.81 14.30 6.46
C ILE A 195 9.07 13.45 5.21
N GLY A 196 9.55 12.24 5.44
CA GLY A 196 9.79 11.27 4.38
C GLY A 196 8.51 10.59 3.94
N ILE A 197 8.71 9.60 3.07
CA ILE A 197 7.66 8.79 2.49
C ILE A 197 7.83 7.35 2.98
N PRO A 198 6.76 6.67 3.42
CA PRO A 198 5.38 7.17 3.56
C PRO A 198 5.27 8.30 4.59
N THR A 199 4.32 9.21 4.39
CA THR A 199 4.00 10.24 5.40
C THR A 199 3.47 9.57 6.67
N PRO A 200 3.51 10.22 7.86
CA PRO A 200 2.96 9.62 9.08
C PRO A 200 1.49 9.17 8.94
N SER A 201 0.68 9.91 8.17
CA SER A 201 -0.70 9.52 7.86
C SER A 201 -0.77 8.28 6.96
N ASP A 202 0.10 8.19 5.97
CA ASP A 202 0.16 7.04 5.06
C ASP A 202 0.71 5.80 5.76
N GLU A 203 1.68 5.97 6.67
CA GLU A 203 2.21 4.91 7.51
C GLU A 203 1.14 4.36 8.46
N ALA A 204 0.39 5.24 9.14
CA ALA A 204 -0.72 4.84 9.98
C ALA A 204 -1.81 4.08 9.19
N LEU A 205 -2.10 4.55 7.97
CA LEU A 205 -3.02 3.87 7.06
C LEU A 205 -2.47 2.51 6.63
N MET A 206 -1.21 2.45 6.21
CA MET A 206 -0.54 1.23 5.79
C MET A 206 -0.51 0.18 6.91
N GLU A 207 -0.13 0.56 8.13
CA GLU A 207 -0.09 -0.36 9.27
C GLU A 207 -1.49 -0.87 9.61
N SER A 208 -2.49 0.00 9.60
CA SER A 208 -3.88 -0.43 9.82
C SER A 208 -4.33 -1.40 8.73
N LEU A 209 -4.09 -1.10 7.46
CA LEU A 209 -4.48 -1.95 6.34
C LEU A 209 -3.71 -3.28 6.34
N LEU A 210 -2.40 -3.28 6.66
CA LEU A 210 -1.62 -4.50 6.83
C LEU A 210 -2.18 -5.36 7.96
N ASN A 211 -2.52 -4.74 9.10
CA ASN A 211 -3.12 -5.45 10.22
C ASN A 211 -4.46 -6.09 9.83
N GLU A 212 -5.32 -5.35 9.13
CA GLU A 212 -6.57 -5.88 8.57
C GLU A 212 -6.30 -7.06 7.62
N SER A 213 -5.35 -6.90 6.70
CA SER A 213 -4.94 -7.91 5.72
C SER A 213 -4.45 -9.20 6.38
N TYR A 214 -3.77 -9.09 7.52
CA TYR A 214 -3.15 -10.20 8.23
C TYR A 214 -4.03 -10.79 9.34
N LYS A 215 -5.27 -10.32 9.52
CA LYS A 215 -6.18 -10.81 10.59
C LYS A 215 -6.35 -12.33 10.58
N ARG A 216 -6.45 -12.97 9.41
CA ARG A 216 -6.51 -14.44 9.27
C ARG A 216 -5.27 -15.13 9.84
N GLY A 217 -4.11 -14.48 9.75
CA GLY A 217 -2.84 -14.92 10.33
C GLY A 217 -2.60 -14.52 11.79
N GLY A 218 -3.56 -13.82 12.42
CA GLY A 218 -3.42 -13.31 13.80
C GLY A 218 -3.05 -11.82 13.91
N GLY A 219 -3.08 -11.08 12.80
CA GLY A 219 -2.71 -9.66 12.74
C GLY A 219 -1.30 -9.45 12.19
N TYR A 220 -1.01 -8.23 11.72
CA TYR A 220 0.31 -7.89 11.22
C TYR A 220 1.25 -7.58 12.39
N SER A 221 2.53 -7.93 12.22
CA SER A 221 3.57 -7.57 13.17
C SER A 221 4.82 -7.25 12.38
N SER A 222 5.26 -5.99 12.45
CA SER A 222 6.49 -5.53 11.83
C SER A 222 7.73 -6.15 12.46
N GLU A 223 7.62 -6.93 13.54
CA GLU A 223 8.76 -7.52 14.25
C GLU A 223 8.95 -9.01 13.95
N TRP A 224 8.01 -9.63 13.24
CA TRP A 224 8.04 -11.05 12.93
C TRP A 224 8.75 -11.29 11.60
N ALA A 225 9.77 -12.15 11.61
CA ALA A 225 10.59 -12.43 10.43
C ALA A 225 9.75 -12.90 9.24
N PHE A 226 8.75 -13.76 9.44
CA PHE A 226 7.83 -14.18 8.38
C PHE A 226 7.05 -13.02 7.78
N HIS A 227 6.55 -12.09 8.61
CA HIS A 227 5.77 -10.95 8.13
C HIS A 227 6.65 -9.95 7.37
N GLN A 228 7.85 -9.67 7.86
CA GLN A 228 8.83 -8.84 7.15
C GLN A 228 9.22 -9.46 5.82
N PHE A 229 9.55 -10.75 5.82
CA PHE A 229 9.87 -11.49 4.60
C PHE A 229 8.70 -11.45 3.62
N ALA A 230 7.47 -11.64 4.10
CA ALA A 230 6.27 -11.62 3.28
C ALA A 230 6.02 -10.27 2.62
N VAL A 231 6.16 -9.17 3.36
CA VAL A 231 6.04 -7.81 2.82
C VAL A 231 7.16 -7.52 1.82
N LYS A 232 8.42 -7.81 2.19
CA LYS A 232 9.61 -7.54 1.35
C LYS A 232 9.60 -8.30 0.03
N HIS A 233 9.11 -9.54 0.03
CA HIS A 233 9.11 -10.40 -1.15
C HIS A 233 7.73 -10.54 -1.81
N GLY A 234 6.72 -9.80 -1.34
CA GLY A 234 5.38 -9.80 -1.94
C GLY A 234 4.68 -11.17 -1.88
N MET A 235 4.77 -11.87 -0.74
CA MET A 235 4.19 -13.21 -0.54
C MET A 235 2.66 -13.22 -0.43
N GLY A 236 2.04 -12.03 -0.40
CA GLY A 236 0.61 -11.83 -0.14
C GLY A 236 0.28 -11.92 1.35
N VAL A 237 -0.99 -12.15 1.67
CA VAL A 237 -1.48 -12.21 3.05
C VAL A 237 -1.38 -13.64 3.62
N PRO A 238 -1.29 -13.81 4.96
CA PRO A 238 -1.29 -15.13 5.58
C PRO A 238 -2.69 -15.77 5.52
N LEU A 239 -2.73 -17.06 5.18
CA LEU A 239 -3.99 -17.84 5.16
C LEU A 239 -4.29 -18.50 6.50
N ALA A 240 -3.28 -18.64 7.37
CA ALA A 240 -3.45 -19.15 8.72
C ALA A 240 -2.42 -18.55 9.68
N LYS A 241 -2.66 -18.76 10.98
CA LYS A 241 -1.71 -18.41 12.04
C LYS A 241 -0.43 -19.23 11.91
N SER A 242 0.67 -18.67 12.38
CA SER A 242 1.92 -19.42 12.57
C SER A 242 1.71 -20.62 13.49
N ALA A 243 2.31 -21.75 13.14
CA ALA A 243 2.23 -22.99 13.90
C ALA A 243 3.60 -23.68 13.94
N ARG A 244 3.69 -24.81 14.66
CA ARG A 244 4.91 -25.63 14.76
C ARG A 244 4.64 -27.06 14.32
N VAL A 245 5.64 -27.68 13.70
CA VAL A 245 5.68 -29.10 13.40
C VAL A 245 6.99 -29.71 13.88
N LYS A 246 6.92 -30.97 14.31
CA LYS A 246 8.10 -31.75 14.69
C LYS A 246 8.38 -32.80 13.63
N VAL A 247 9.59 -32.82 13.10
CA VAL A 247 10.04 -33.79 12.09
C VAL A 247 11.37 -34.38 12.56
N GLY A 248 11.35 -35.66 12.94
CA GLY A 248 12.49 -36.30 13.59
C GLY A 248 12.81 -35.65 14.95
N SER A 249 14.08 -35.28 15.17
CA SER A 249 14.53 -34.59 16.39
C SER A 249 14.39 -33.07 16.35
N LYS A 250 13.98 -32.50 15.21
CA LYS A 250 13.93 -31.06 14.97
C LYS A 250 12.50 -30.52 15.04
N GLU A 251 12.38 -29.27 15.49
CA GLU A 251 11.13 -28.51 15.51
C GLU A 251 11.23 -27.36 14.51
N TYR A 252 10.15 -27.11 13.78
CA TYR A 252 10.06 -26.06 12.77
C TYR A 252 8.83 -25.19 13.03
N SER A 253 8.99 -23.89 12.88
CA SER A 253 7.87 -22.96 12.77
C SER A 253 7.53 -22.75 11.31
N TYR A 254 6.24 -22.59 11.01
CA TYR A 254 5.77 -22.34 9.65
C TYR A 254 4.51 -21.47 9.64
N GLN A 255 4.29 -20.78 8.52
CA GLN A 255 3.09 -20.00 8.27
C GLN A 255 2.74 -19.99 6.77
N PRO A 256 1.54 -20.42 6.37
CA PRO A 256 1.08 -20.34 4.98
C PRO A 256 0.73 -18.91 4.58
N PHE A 257 1.35 -18.41 3.50
CA PHE A 257 1.01 -17.17 2.80
C PHE A 257 0.44 -17.48 1.42
N ALA A 258 -0.13 -16.47 0.77
CA ALA A 258 -0.82 -16.65 -0.49
C ALA A 258 0.04 -17.18 -1.64
N ARG A 259 1.34 -16.87 -1.68
CA ARG A 259 2.24 -17.42 -2.70
C ARG A 259 2.95 -18.70 -2.27
N ASP A 260 3.28 -18.82 -0.98
CA ASP A 260 4.11 -19.90 -0.47
C ASP A 260 3.94 -20.07 1.05
N THR A 261 4.45 -21.17 1.59
CA THR A 261 4.57 -21.37 3.03
C THR A 261 5.99 -21.04 3.48
N LEU A 262 6.08 -20.08 4.41
CA LEU A 262 7.33 -19.71 5.05
C LEU A 262 7.61 -20.66 6.22
N TYR A 263 8.86 -21.05 6.43
CA TYR A 263 9.26 -21.86 7.57
C TYR A 263 10.67 -21.53 8.06
N ASN A 264 10.99 -21.90 9.30
CA ASN A 264 12.33 -21.85 9.86
C ASN A 264 12.52 -22.97 10.90
N GLU A 265 13.75 -23.39 11.14
CA GLU A 265 14.08 -24.31 12.24
C GLU A 265 14.07 -23.54 13.58
N VAL A 266 13.53 -24.12 14.65
CA VAL A 266 13.55 -23.52 15.99
C VAL A 266 14.90 -23.81 16.65
N PRO A 267 15.60 -22.82 17.26
CA PRO A 267 15.20 -21.43 17.53
C PRO A 267 15.75 -20.40 16.52
N HIS A 268 16.05 -20.78 15.28
CA HIS A 268 16.62 -19.91 14.24
C HIS A 268 15.55 -19.08 13.52
N TRP A 269 14.81 -18.24 14.27
CA TRP A 269 13.64 -17.48 13.79
C TRP A 269 13.91 -16.55 12.59
N GLY A 270 15.14 -16.04 12.45
CA GLY A 270 15.53 -15.17 11.34
C GLY A 270 15.92 -15.91 10.04
N ASP A 271 16.10 -17.23 10.09
CA ASP A 271 16.46 -18.04 8.91
C ASP A 271 15.20 -18.50 8.16
N VAL A 272 14.48 -17.52 7.59
CA VAL A 272 13.21 -17.73 6.88
C VAL A 272 13.46 -18.40 5.52
N LYS A 273 12.76 -19.51 5.27
CA LYS A 273 12.86 -20.32 4.05
C LYS A 273 11.50 -20.53 3.39
N LEU A 274 11.53 -20.78 2.08
CA LEU A 274 10.36 -21.07 1.26
C LEU A 274 10.12 -22.58 1.14
N LEU A 275 8.87 -23.01 1.32
CA LEU A 275 8.49 -24.40 1.07
C LEU A 275 8.73 -24.77 -0.40
N SER A 276 8.44 -23.89 -1.36
CA SER A 276 8.69 -24.19 -2.78
C SER A 276 10.16 -24.50 -3.08
N ASP A 277 11.10 -23.80 -2.45
CA ASP A 277 12.55 -24.07 -2.57
C ASP A 277 12.90 -25.43 -1.97
N LEU A 278 12.29 -25.79 -0.83
CA LEU A 278 12.48 -27.10 -0.19
C LEU A 278 11.96 -28.26 -1.06
N LEU A 279 10.85 -28.04 -1.76
CA LEU A 279 10.23 -29.04 -2.65
C LEU A 279 11.01 -29.24 -3.96
N GLY A 280 11.74 -28.22 -4.42
CA GLY A 280 12.51 -28.29 -5.67
C GLY A 280 11.64 -28.61 -6.90
N GLY A 281 10.35 -28.24 -6.87
CA GLY A 281 9.39 -28.55 -7.93
C GLY A 281 8.83 -29.98 -7.93
N SER A 282 9.14 -30.79 -6.91
CA SER A 282 8.65 -32.17 -6.79
C SER A 282 7.89 -32.39 -5.48
N ILE A 283 6.95 -33.34 -5.47
CA ILE A 283 6.22 -33.73 -4.26
C ILE A 283 7.00 -34.87 -3.58
N PRO A 284 7.66 -34.64 -2.44
CA PRO A 284 8.37 -35.72 -1.74
C PRO A 284 7.37 -36.70 -1.11
N PRO A 285 7.69 -38.00 -1.05
CA PRO A 285 6.81 -39.01 -0.43
C PRO A 285 6.74 -38.88 1.09
N SER A 286 7.74 -38.27 1.73
CA SER A 286 7.84 -38.08 3.19
C SER A 286 8.81 -36.95 3.54
N GLY A 287 8.93 -36.62 4.83
CA GLY A 287 9.89 -35.64 5.34
C GLY A 287 9.29 -34.23 5.48
N LEU A 288 10.13 -33.24 5.80
CA LEU A 288 9.69 -31.88 6.14
C LEU A 288 8.84 -31.25 5.02
N GLY A 289 9.29 -31.35 3.76
CA GLY A 289 8.55 -30.80 2.63
C GLY A 289 7.14 -31.39 2.50
N ARG A 290 6.99 -32.70 2.72
CA ARG A 290 5.69 -33.38 2.70
C ARG A 290 4.78 -32.90 3.85
N VAL A 291 5.31 -32.85 5.07
CA VAL A 291 4.56 -32.42 6.27
C VAL A 291 4.09 -30.98 6.15
N LEU A 292 4.98 -30.07 5.73
CA LEU A 292 4.62 -28.68 5.54
C LEU A 292 3.57 -28.51 4.44
N LEU A 293 3.71 -29.22 3.32
CA LEU A 293 2.74 -29.19 2.23
C LEU A 293 1.34 -29.65 2.65
N GLU A 294 1.24 -30.75 3.41
CA GLU A 294 -0.03 -31.19 3.98
C GLU A 294 -0.62 -30.15 4.92
N ALA A 295 0.21 -29.56 5.79
CA ALA A 295 -0.22 -28.53 6.72
C ALA A 295 -0.70 -27.25 5.98
N THR A 296 -0.06 -26.89 4.88
CA THR A 296 -0.46 -25.78 4.00
C THR A 296 -1.84 -26.00 3.39
N TYR A 297 -2.11 -27.22 2.89
CA TYR A 297 -3.41 -27.57 2.33
C TYR A 297 -4.50 -27.59 3.41
N GLN A 298 -4.22 -28.15 4.58
CA GLN A 298 -5.15 -28.17 5.72
C GLN A 298 -5.50 -26.75 6.17
N ALA A 299 -4.51 -25.85 6.23
CA ALA A 299 -4.74 -24.43 6.51
C ALA A 299 -5.64 -23.76 5.46
N GLY A 300 -5.56 -24.19 4.20
CA GLY A 300 -6.44 -23.78 3.12
C GLY A 300 -7.83 -24.43 3.12
N GLY A 301 -8.12 -25.32 4.08
CA GLY A 301 -9.41 -26.02 4.18
C GLY A 301 -9.60 -27.16 3.18
N ALA A 302 -8.52 -27.77 2.70
CA ALA A 302 -8.56 -28.95 1.84
C ALA A 302 -7.53 -30.03 2.26
N ALA A 303 -7.79 -31.29 1.94
CA ALA A 303 -6.78 -32.33 2.07
C ALA A 303 -5.82 -32.29 0.87
N PHE A 304 -4.53 -32.56 1.11
CA PHE A 304 -3.56 -32.67 0.03
C PHE A 304 -3.62 -34.06 -0.63
N HIS A 305 -3.88 -34.07 -1.92
CA HIS A 305 -3.89 -35.27 -2.78
C HIS A 305 -2.75 -35.18 -3.82
N PRO A 306 -1.65 -35.95 -3.68
CA PRO A 306 -0.48 -35.85 -4.57
C PRO A 306 -0.74 -36.37 -5.99
N ASP A 307 -1.76 -37.19 -6.17
CA ASP A 307 -2.21 -37.82 -7.41
C ASP A 307 -3.21 -36.96 -8.19
N TRP A 308 -3.74 -35.89 -7.59
CA TRP A 308 -4.71 -35.01 -8.23
C TRP A 308 -4.03 -33.98 -9.14
N ALA A 309 -4.50 -33.88 -10.37
CA ALA A 309 -3.92 -33.03 -11.40
C ALA A 309 -3.93 -31.53 -11.00
N PHE A 310 -5.00 -31.03 -10.37
CA PHE A 310 -5.06 -29.66 -9.83
C PHE A 310 -3.98 -29.38 -8.80
N HIS A 311 -3.72 -30.31 -7.89
CA HIS A 311 -2.73 -30.12 -6.82
C HIS A 311 -1.30 -30.15 -7.36
N GLN A 312 -1.02 -31.04 -8.32
CA GLN A 312 0.26 -31.05 -9.04
C GLN A 312 0.46 -29.75 -9.83
N TYR A 313 -0.57 -29.31 -10.56
CA TYR A 313 -0.53 -28.05 -11.32
C TYR A 313 -0.31 -26.85 -10.39
N ALA A 314 -1.08 -26.74 -9.31
CA ALA A 314 -0.98 -25.66 -8.34
C ALA A 314 0.41 -25.54 -7.71
N LEU A 315 1.07 -26.66 -7.44
CA LEU A 315 2.45 -26.69 -6.96
C LEU A 315 3.44 -26.21 -8.02
N SER A 316 3.36 -26.76 -9.23
CA SER A 316 4.26 -26.40 -10.33
C SER A 316 4.15 -24.93 -10.75
N THR A 317 2.96 -24.33 -10.56
CA THR A 317 2.66 -22.94 -10.93
C THR A 317 2.59 -21.99 -9.74
N ARG A 318 2.90 -22.47 -8.52
CA ARG A 318 2.95 -21.67 -7.29
C ARG A 318 1.66 -20.89 -7.02
N LEU A 319 0.51 -21.57 -7.10
CA LEU A 319 -0.80 -20.95 -6.83
C LEU A 319 -1.09 -20.75 -5.33
N GLY A 320 -0.18 -21.22 -4.48
CA GLY A 320 -0.29 -21.15 -3.03
C GLY A 320 -1.29 -22.15 -2.44
N PRO A 321 -1.71 -21.91 -1.18
CA PRO A 321 -2.70 -22.76 -0.51
C PRO A 321 -4.05 -22.77 -1.26
N PRO A 322 -4.81 -23.88 -1.20
CA PRO A 322 -6.19 -23.89 -1.67
C PRO A 322 -7.06 -22.98 -0.79
N ILE A 323 -8.20 -22.54 -1.32
CA ILE A 323 -9.25 -21.83 -0.59
C ILE A 323 -10.50 -22.73 -0.63
N GLY A 324 -10.47 -23.79 0.16
CA GLY A 324 -11.47 -24.85 0.21
C GLY A 324 -11.22 -26.02 -0.77
N PRO A 325 -12.09 -27.04 -0.72
CA PRO A 325 -11.96 -28.24 -1.55
C PRO A 325 -12.38 -27.99 -3.01
N SER A 326 -11.99 -28.90 -3.91
CA SER A 326 -12.53 -28.99 -5.27
C SER A 326 -14.06 -29.19 -5.26
N LYS A 327 -14.76 -28.53 -6.18
CA LYS A 327 -16.23 -28.58 -6.34
C LYS A 327 -16.62 -28.65 -7.80
N GLN A 328 -17.89 -28.97 -8.08
CA GLN A 328 -18.46 -28.97 -9.42
C GLN A 328 -19.42 -27.81 -9.62
N ILE A 329 -19.49 -27.30 -10.85
CA ILE A 329 -20.48 -26.31 -11.30
C ILE A 329 -20.96 -26.66 -12.70
N THR A 330 -22.24 -26.40 -12.99
CA THR A 330 -22.79 -26.53 -14.35
C THR A 330 -23.09 -25.16 -14.91
N VAL A 331 -22.57 -24.85 -16.10
CA VAL A 331 -22.79 -23.59 -16.82
C VAL A 331 -23.14 -23.91 -18.27
N ASP A 332 -24.24 -23.35 -18.77
CA ASP A 332 -24.73 -23.57 -20.14
C ASP A 332 -24.80 -25.07 -20.53
N GLY A 333 -25.20 -25.93 -19.58
CA GLY A 333 -25.35 -27.37 -19.78
C GLY A 333 -24.05 -28.18 -19.73
N LEU A 334 -22.89 -27.53 -19.56
CA LEU A 334 -21.59 -28.18 -19.39
C LEU A 334 -21.21 -28.23 -17.91
N SER A 335 -20.77 -29.39 -17.44
CA SER A 335 -20.23 -29.56 -16.09
C SER A 335 -18.74 -29.30 -16.05
N TYR A 336 -18.32 -28.51 -15.06
CA TYR A 336 -16.94 -28.16 -14.78
C TYR A 336 -16.59 -28.58 -13.35
N VAL A 337 -15.33 -28.93 -13.14
CA VAL A 337 -14.74 -29.03 -11.81
C VAL A 337 -13.85 -27.82 -11.62
N TYR A 338 -13.87 -27.23 -10.42
CA TYR A 338 -13.04 -26.08 -10.09
C TYR A 338 -12.51 -26.18 -8.66
N GLN A 339 -11.40 -25.51 -8.41
CA GLN A 339 -10.86 -25.28 -7.06
C GLN A 339 -10.19 -23.91 -7.00
N ALA A 340 -10.62 -23.10 -6.04
CA ALA A 340 -9.97 -21.83 -5.77
C ALA A 340 -8.65 -22.08 -5.04
N PHE A 341 -7.58 -21.44 -5.49
CA PHE A 341 -6.33 -21.30 -4.75
C PHE A 341 -6.11 -19.82 -4.41
N ALA A 342 -5.14 -19.55 -3.55
CA ALA A 342 -4.86 -18.19 -3.12
C ALA A 342 -4.58 -17.25 -4.32
N VAL A 343 -3.78 -17.69 -5.30
CA VAL A 343 -3.40 -16.86 -6.45
C VAL A 343 -4.46 -16.85 -7.57
N ASP A 344 -5.09 -17.99 -7.87
CA ASP A 344 -6.04 -18.13 -8.98
C ASP A 344 -6.95 -19.34 -8.78
N THR A 345 -8.01 -19.46 -9.58
CA THR A 345 -8.92 -20.60 -9.58
C THR A 345 -8.61 -21.51 -10.76
N LEU A 346 -8.36 -22.79 -10.45
CA LEU A 346 -8.25 -23.84 -11.46
C LEU A 346 -9.63 -24.35 -11.82
N TYR A 347 -9.84 -24.64 -13.10
CA TYR A 347 -11.02 -25.34 -13.56
C TYR A 347 -10.73 -26.22 -14.78
N ASN A 348 -11.56 -27.22 -15.01
CA ASN A 348 -11.55 -28.04 -16.22
C ASN A 348 -12.99 -28.51 -16.53
N VAL A 349 -13.26 -28.83 -17.79
CA VAL A 349 -14.56 -29.39 -18.19
C VAL A 349 -14.60 -30.90 -17.93
N VAL A 350 -15.73 -31.45 -17.50
CA VAL A 350 -15.90 -32.89 -17.29
C VAL A 350 -16.27 -33.57 -18.62
N PRO A 351 -15.65 -34.73 -18.98
CA PRO A 351 -14.68 -35.54 -18.22
C PRO A 351 -13.21 -35.27 -18.60
N LYS A 352 -12.86 -34.11 -19.14
CA LYS A 352 -11.49 -33.74 -19.56
C LYS A 352 -10.67 -33.26 -18.37
N TRP A 353 -10.27 -34.19 -17.51
CA TRP A 353 -9.58 -33.93 -16.23
C TRP A 353 -8.17 -33.35 -16.37
N ASP A 354 -7.54 -33.56 -17.52
CA ASP A 354 -6.21 -33.08 -17.87
C ASP A 354 -6.19 -31.70 -18.53
N GLU A 355 -7.34 -31.21 -19.04
CA GLU A 355 -7.48 -29.88 -19.64
C GLU A 355 -7.64 -28.77 -18.58
N ILE A 356 -6.64 -28.64 -17.70
CA ILE A 356 -6.60 -27.64 -16.63
C ILE A 356 -6.46 -26.22 -17.20
N GLN A 357 -7.33 -25.33 -16.76
CA GLN A 357 -7.34 -23.91 -17.12
C GLN A 357 -7.33 -23.03 -15.86
N LEU A 358 -6.87 -21.79 -16.03
CA LEU A 358 -6.89 -20.74 -15.02
C LEU A 358 -8.05 -19.78 -15.29
N LEU A 359 -8.82 -19.44 -14.27
CA LEU A 359 -9.93 -18.48 -14.38
C LEU A 359 -9.46 -17.13 -14.93
N SER A 360 -8.28 -16.66 -14.52
CA SER A 360 -7.68 -15.41 -15.03
C SER A 360 -7.57 -15.35 -16.56
N ARG A 361 -7.40 -16.49 -17.25
CA ARG A 361 -7.36 -16.53 -18.72
C ARG A 361 -8.68 -16.11 -19.37
N LEU A 362 -9.79 -16.09 -18.63
CA LEU A 362 -11.08 -15.63 -19.11
C LEU A 362 -11.29 -14.11 -18.89
N SER A 363 -10.40 -13.40 -18.19
CA SER A 363 -10.60 -12.01 -17.76
C SER A 363 -10.98 -11.06 -18.90
N ARG A 364 -10.32 -11.17 -20.06
CA ARG A 364 -10.56 -10.34 -21.26
C ARG A 364 -11.41 -11.00 -22.34
N GLU A 365 -11.97 -12.16 -22.04
CA GLU A 365 -12.77 -12.90 -23.00
C GLU A 365 -14.07 -12.14 -23.33
N THR A 366 -14.45 -12.17 -24.61
CA THR A 366 -15.62 -11.48 -25.15
C THR A 366 -16.68 -12.45 -25.67
N ASN A 367 -16.31 -13.73 -25.89
CA ASN A 367 -17.28 -14.77 -26.22
C ASN A 367 -18.30 -14.95 -25.08
N LEU A 368 -19.59 -14.78 -25.38
CA LEU A 368 -20.66 -14.75 -24.38
C LEU A 368 -20.73 -16.01 -23.49
N ALA A 369 -20.51 -17.20 -24.05
CA ALA A 369 -20.55 -18.45 -23.28
C ALA A 369 -19.39 -18.51 -22.26
N LYS A 370 -18.19 -18.12 -22.70
CA LYS A 370 -17.03 -18.05 -21.81
C LYS A 370 -17.12 -16.90 -20.80
N VAL A 371 -17.78 -15.79 -21.15
CA VAL A 371 -18.09 -14.70 -20.20
C VAL A 371 -19.02 -15.22 -19.10
N ARG A 372 -20.08 -15.96 -19.44
CA ARG A 372 -20.96 -16.59 -18.43
C ARG A 372 -20.21 -17.56 -17.53
N LEU A 373 -19.33 -18.38 -18.11
CA LEU A 373 -18.46 -19.27 -17.35
C LEU A 373 -17.55 -18.48 -16.40
N ARG A 374 -16.94 -17.38 -16.86
CA ARG A 374 -16.12 -16.49 -16.02
C ARG A 374 -16.91 -15.96 -14.84
N GLU A 375 -18.08 -15.35 -15.07
CA GLU A 375 -18.86 -14.73 -13.99
C GLU A 375 -19.35 -15.80 -12.98
N ALA A 376 -19.72 -17.00 -13.46
CA ALA A 376 -20.08 -18.12 -12.61
C ALA A 376 -18.90 -18.59 -11.74
N LEU A 377 -17.72 -18.81 -12.33
CA LEU A 377 -16.51 -19.20 -11.60
C LEU A 377 -16.01 -18.11 -10.65
N LEU A 378 -16.15 -16.83 -11.00
CA LEU A 378 -15.87 -15.72 -10.09
C LEU A 378 -16.80 -15.75 -8.88
N ALA A 379 -18.11 -15.95 -9.08
CA ALA A 379 -19.06 -16.07 -7.97
C ALA A 379 -18.70 -17.24 -7.03
N GLU A 380 -18.29 -18.38 -7.57
CA GLU A 380 -17.82 -19.52 -6.79
C GLU A 380 -16.49 -19.25 -6.05
N THR A 381 -15.55 -18.55 -6.70
CA THR A 381 -14.26 -18.17 -6.13
C THR A 381 -14.46 -17.22 -4.94
N TYR A 382 -15.29 -16.19 -5.12
CA TYR A 382 -15.67 -15.26 -4.06
C TYR A 382 -16.33 -15.99 -2.89
N ARG A 383 -17.27 -16.89 -3.17
CA ARG A 383 -17.96 -17.65 -2.11
C ARG A 383 -17.00 -18.55 -1.33
N SER A 384 -16.02 -19.15 -1.99
CA SER A 384 -14.98 -19.96 -1.35
C SER A 384 -14.12 -19.11 -0.41
N GLY A 385 -13.87 -17.86 -0.79
CA GLY A 385 -13.22 -16.83 0.02
C GLY A 385 -14.04 -16.28 1.19
N GLY A 386 -15.34 -16.59 1.26
CA GLY A 386 -16.28 -16.03 2.22
C GLY A 386 -16.80 -14.65 1.83
N ALA A 387 -16.88 -14.36 0.53
CA ALA A 387 -17.37 -13.10 -0.02
C ALA A 387 -18.44 -13.30 -1.10
N THR A 388 -19.22 -12.26 -1.39
CA THR A 388 -20.21 -12.23 -2.47
C THR A 388 -19.65 -11.46 -3.65
N TYR A 389 -19.73 -12.05 -4.84
CA TYR A 389 -19.27 -11.38 -6.05
C TYR A 389 -20.33 -10.40 -6.60
N HIS A 390 -19.90 -9.16 -6.77
CA HIS A 390 -20.68 -8.03 -7.28
C HIS A 390 -19.95 -7.40 -8.49
N PRO A 391 -20.30 -7.73 -9.75
CA PRO A 391 -19.56 -7.28 -10.93
C PRO A 391 -19.64 -5.77 -11.19
N ASP A 392 -20.57 -5.08 -10.54
CA ASP A 392 -20.81 -3.64 -10.58
C ASP A 392 -20.01 -2.86 -9.53
N TRP A 393 -19.41 -3.54 -8.54
CA TRP A 393 -18.63 -2.88 -7.49
C TRP A 393 -17.20 -2.55 -7.95
N ALA A 394 -16.74 -1.34 -7.60
CA ALA A 394 -15.43 -0.84 -8.01
C ALA A 394 -14.26 -1.76 -7.61
N PHE A 395 -14.29 -2.32 -6.39
CA PHE A 395 -13.27 -3.30 -5.94
C PHE A 395 -13.21 -4.52 -6.85
N HIS A 396 -14.36 -5.08 -7.21
CA HIS A 396 -14.43 -6.32 -8.00
C HIS A 396 -14.09 -6.07 -9.47
N GLN A 397 -14.48 -4.90 -10.01
CA GLN A 397 -14.09 -4.49 -11.36
C GLN A 397 -12.57 -4.30 -11.47
N LEU A 398 -11.94 -3.65 -10.47
CA LEU A 398 -10.49 -3.54 -10.42
C LEU A 398 -9.83 -4.91 -10.26
N ALA A 399 -10.29 -5.73 -9.31
CA ALA A 399 -9.76 -7.07 -9.09
C ALA A 399 -9.76 -7.93 -10.38
N ARG A 400 -10.82 -7.84 -11.18
CA ARG A 400 -10.95 -8.55 -12.46
C ARG A 400 -9.98 -8.05 -13.54
N THR A 401 -9.56 -6.79 -13.49
CA THR A 401 -8.72 -6.17 -14.53
C THR A 401 -7.23 -6.19 -14.20
N LEU A 402 -6.86 -6.25 -12.91
CA LEU A 402 -5.47 -6.33 -12.46
C LEU A 402 -4.77 -7.61 -12.95
N ASP A 403 -3.63 -7.44 -13.62
CA ASP A 403 -2.80 -8.50 -14.24
C ASP A 403 -3.63 -9.61 -14.89
N ASN A 404 -4.59 -9.22 -15.75
CA ASN A 404 -5.52 -10.13 -16.43
C ASN A 404 -6.35 -11.00 -15.45
N GLY A 405 -6.77 -10.45 -14.33
CA GLY A 405 -7.62 -11.13 -13.34
C GLY A 405 -6.87 -12.06 -12.37
N ALA A 406 -5.55 -12.22 -12.51
CA ALA A 406 -4.70 -12.94 -11.54
C ALA A 406 -3.94 -12.01 -10.59
N GLY A 407 -4.00 -10.69 -10.81
CA GLY A 407 -3.09 -9.73 -10.16
C GLY A 407 -3.34 -9.44 -8.69
N ILE A 408 -4.43 -9.97 -8.13
CA ILE A 408 -4.82 -9.72 -6.74
C ILE A 408 -5.21 -10.97 -5.94
N GLY A 409 -5.44 -12.11 -6.61
CA GLY A 409 -5.77 -13.39 -5.98
C GLY A 409 -7.23 -13.52 -5.52
N THR A 410 -7.52 -14.61 -4.82
CA THR A 410 -8.87 -14.91 -4.29
C THR A 410 -9.23 -13.92 -3.17
N PRO A 411 -10.46 -13.37 -3.13
CA PRO A 411 -10.92 -12.53 -2.03
C PRO A 411 -10.99 -13.34 -0.73
N LEU A 412 -10.61 -12.71 0.38
CA LEU A 412 -10.53 -13.34 1.70
C LEU A 412 -11.41 -12.61 2.73
N SER A 413 -12.23 -11.67 2.29
CA SER A 413 -13.25 -11.01 3.10
C SER A 413 -14.37 -10.45 2.22
N GLU A 414 -15.52 -10.19 2.85
CA GLU A 414 -16.45 -9.18 2.35
C GLU A 414 -15.80 -7.79 2.36
N SER A 415 -16.42 -6.83 1.69
CA SER A 415 -16.06 -5.41 1.84
C SER A 415 -16.58 -4.87 3.18
N TYR A 416 -15.74 -4.15 3.92
CA TYR A 416 -16.11 -3.55 5.22
C TYR A 416 -15.35 -2.24 5.45
N GLN A 417 -15.71 -1.51 6.51
CA GLN A 417 -15.11 -0.22 6.84
C GLN A 417 -14.26 -0.27 8.10
N VAL A 418 -13.19 0.53 8.10
CA VAL A 418 -12.34 0.82 9.28
C VAL A 418 -12.15 2.32 9.44
N SER A 419 -11.82 2.73 10.66
CA SER A 419 -11.46 4.11 10.96
C SER A 419 -9.97 4.21 11.24
N VAL A 420 -9.25 5.03 10.47
CA VAL A 420 -7.82 5.28 10.66
C VAL A 420 -7.61 6.79 10.76
N SER A 421 -7.00 7.23 11.87
CA SER A 421 -6.66 8.65 12.10
C SER A 421 -7.84 9.61 11.88
N GLY A 422 -9.05 9.21 12.28
CA GLY A 422 -10.27 10.02 12.16
C GLY A 422 -10.97 9.96 10.79
N LYS A 423 -10.36 9.31 9.79
CA LYS A 423 -10.96 9.05 8.47
C LYS A 423 -11.54 7.65 8.41
N LYS A 424 -12.58 7.47 7.58
CA LYS A 424 -13.16 6.15 7.29
C LYS A 424 -12.65 5.63 5.96
N TYR A 425 -12.29 4.36 5.93
CA TYR A 425 -11.87 3.65 4.72
C TYR A 425 -12.73 2.42 4.54
N ALA A 426 -13.18 2.17 3.32
CA ALA A 426 -13.68 0.86 2.94
C ALA A 426 -12.51 0.03 2.42
N LEU A 427 -12.52 -1.26 2.69
CA LEU A 427 -11.50 -2.19 2.21
C LEU A 427 -12.06 -3.58 1.97
N GLN A 428 -11.34 -4.34 1.15
CA GLN A 428 -11.54 -5.77 0.97
C GLN A 428 -10.19 -6.45 0.84
N VAL A 429 -9.99 -7.50 1.63
CA VAL A 429 -8.75 -8.26 1.66
C VAL A 429 -8.79 -9.31 0.56
N TYR A 430 -7.76 -9.36 -0.26
CA TYR A 430 -7.51 -10.42 -1.23
C TYR A 430 -6.22 -11.15 -0.88
N ALA A 431 -6.01 -12.32 -1.48
CA ALA A 431 -4.86 -13.14 -1.15
C ALA A 431 -3.51 -12.46 -1.42
N LEU A 432 -3.40 -11.66 -2.48
CA LEU A 432 -2.12 -11.02 -2.86
C LEU A 432 -2.03 -9.55 -2.48
N ASP A 433 -3.13 -8.91 -2.07
CA ASP A 433 -3.17 -7.47 -1.77
C ASP A 433 -4.46 -7.10 -1.04
N THR A 434 -4.56 -5.86 -0.58
CA THR A 434 -5.81 -5.29 -0.05
C THR A 434 -6.21 -4.09 -0.88
N LEU A 435 -7.45 -4.09 -1.37
CA LEU A 435 -8.04 -2.93 -2.01
C LEU A 435 -8.70 -2.07 -0.95
N TYR A 436 -8.58 -0.74 -1.08
CA TYR A 436 -9.20 0.20 -0.17
C TYR A 436 -9.57 1.51 -0.87
N ASN A 437 -10.50 2.26 -0.31
CA ASN A 437 -10.80 3.64 -0.70
C ASN A 437 -11.21 4.46 0.53
N GLU A 438 -10.98 5.77 0.50
CA GLU A 438 -11.51 6.68 1.53
C GLU A 438 -13.03 6.85 1.33
N VAL A 439 -13.82 6.83 2.40
CA VAL A 439 -15.28 7.02 2.35
C VAL A 439 -15.58 8.53 2.37
N PRO A 440 -16.45 9.06 1.47
CA PRO A 440 -17.40 8.36 0.59
C PRO A 440 -16.92 8.18 -0.87
N TYR A 441 -15.61 8.20 -1.13
CA TYR A 441 -15.04 8.13 -2.49
C TYR A 441 -14.91 6.67 -2.98
N TRP A 442 -16.05 5.99 -3.17
CA TRP A 442 -16.13 4.54 -3.47
C TRP A 442 -15.44 4.10 -4.76
N SER A 443 -15.27 4.99 -5.73
CA SER A 443 -14.59 4.71 -7.00
C SER A 443 -13.08 4.93 -6.95
N ASP A 444 -12.56 5.63 -5.93
CA ASP A 444 -11.12 5.92 -5.75
C ASP A 444 -10.40 4.72 -5.09
N VAL A 445 -10.50 3.56 -5.75
CA VAL A 445 -9.93 2.31 -5.25
C VAL A 445 -8.42 2.30 -5.43
N LYS A 446 -7.71 2.05 -4.34
CA LYS A 446 -6.25 1.99 -4.24
C LYS A 446 -5.82 0.63 -3.71
N ARG A 447 -4.55 0.30 -3.94
CA ARG A 447 -3.96 -0.94 -3.45
C ARG A 447 -3.04 -0.66 -2.28
N LEU A 448 -3.07 -1.51 -1.26
CA LEU A 448 -2.14 -1.42 -0.13
C LEU A 448 -0.68 -1.49 -0.61
N LYS A 449 -0.37 -2.34 -1.59
CA LYS A 449 1.00 -2.42 -2.13
C LYS A 449 1.51 -1.11 -2.72
N ASP A 450 0.63 -0.23 -3.20
CA ASP A 450 1.04 1.04 -3.81
C ASP A 450 1.44 2.05 -2.72
N LEU A 451 0.91 1.91 -1.50
CA LEU A 451 1.40 2.62 -0.31
C LEU A 451 2.77 2.11 0.14
N THR A 452 3.08 0.83 -0.06
CA THR A 452 4.36 0.24 0.37
C THR A 452 5.49 0.47 -0.63
N GLN A 453 5.20 0.93 -1.85
CA GLN A 453 6.15 1.12 -2.95
C GLN A 453 6.36 2.60 -3.37
N ILE A 454 6.05 3.57 -2.49
CA ILE A 454 6.06 4.99 -2.87
C ILE A 454 7.48 5.51 -3.26
N ASP A 455 8.54 4.71 -3.07
CA ASP A 455 9.84 4.94 -3.73
C ASP A 455 9.72 5.14 -5.26
N ARG A 456 8.71 4.54 -5.92
CA ARG A 456 8.52 4.67 -7.37
C ARG A 456 7.78 5.94 -7.81
N ILE A 457 6.91 6.50 -6.98
CA ILE A 457 6.10 7.67 -7.36
C ILE A 457 6.94 8.95 -7.26
N SER A 458 7.80 9.05 -6.26
CA SER A 458 8.73 10.18 -6.12
C SER A 458 9.81 10.19 -7.21
N SER A 459 10.30 9.01 -7.62
CA SER A 459 11.19 8.91 -8.77
C SER A 459 10.49 9.22 -10.10
N PHE A 460 9.18 8.95 -10.24
CA PHE A 460 8.42 9.28 -11.45
C PHE A 460 8.01 10.75 -11.55
N ALA A 461 7.63 11.36 -10.42
CA ALA A 461 7.31 12.79 -10.35
C ALA A 461 8.55 13.67 -10.55
N LEU A 462 9.75 13.18 -10.19
CA LEU A 462 11.03 13.83 -10.46
C LEU A 462 11.66 13.43 -11.81
N SER A 463 11.21 12.35 -12.45
CA SER A 463 11.67 11.94 -13.79
C SER A 463 10.84 12.50 -14.95
N PHE A 464 9.83 13.34 -14.68
CA PHE A 464 9.40 14.32 -15.67
C PHE A 464 10.47 15.43 -15.79
N SER A 465 11.66 15.05 -16.26
CA SER A 465 12.39 15.96 -17.12
C SER A 465 11.52 16.17 -18.36
N PRO A 466 11.32 17.41 -18.84
CA PRO A 466 10.64 17.64 -20.09
C PRO A 466 11.57 17.21 -21.22
N GLU A 467 11.80 15.91 -21.40
CA GLU A 467 12.07 15.41 -22.73
C GLU A 467 10.74 15.49 -23.45
N ALA A 468 10.51 16.68 -24.01
CA ALA A 468 9.49 16.91 -25.01
C ALA A 468 9.60 15.76 -26.02
N VAL A 469 8.59 14.90 -26.05
CA VAL A 469 8.27 14.15 -27.26
C VAL A 469 8.00 15.21 -28.31
N THR A 470 9.05 15.57 -29.03
CA THR A 470 8.99 16.38 -30.23
C THR A 470 8.35 15.48 -31.27
N PHE A 471 7.02 15.45 -31.28
CA PHE A 471 6.34 15.29 -32.56
C PHE A 471 6.93 16.37 -33.47
N GLY A 472 7.41 15.97 -34.65
CA GLY A 472 7.98 16.89 -35.63
C GLY A 472 6.94 17.91 -36.05
N VAL A 473 6.78 18.96 -35.24
CA VAL A 473 6.10 20.19 -35.62
C VAL A 473 7.10 20.93 -36.47
N SER A 474 6.82 20.96 -37.78
CA SER A 474 7.50 21.85 -38.72
C SER A 474 7.61 23.24 -38.10
N SER A 475 8.84 23.67 -37.82
CA SER A 475 9.16 24.95 -37.18
C SER A 475 9.06 26.13 -38.15
N GLN A 476 8.10 26.11 -39.07
CA GLN A 476 7.85 27.19 -40.04
C GLN A 476 6.44 27.76 -39.87
N ALA A 477 6.21 28.36 -38.72
CA ALA A 477 5.42 29.57 -38.49
C ALA A 477 5.25 29.72 -36.98
N ALA A 478 5.61 30.87 -36.42
CA ALA A 478 5.10 31.26 -35.11
C ALA A 478 3.58 31.40 -35.26
N TRP A 479 2.85 30.32 -34.97
CA TRP A 479 1.40 30.29 -35.09
C TRP A 479 0.82 31.02 -33.87
N GLU A 480 0.75 32.35 -33.94
CA GLU A 480 -0.04 33.14 -33.02
C GLU A 480 -1.53 32.89 -33.34
N PRO A 481 -2.33 32.35 -32.40
CA PRO A 481 -3.75 32.13 -32.63
C PRO A 481 -4.45 33.48 -32.89
N PRO A 482 -5.40 33.58 -33.83
CA PRO A 482 -6.15 34.82 -34.03
C PRO A 482 -6.91 35.19 -32.75
N ILE A 483 -6.71 36.41 -32.28
CA ILE A 483 -7.30 36.99 -31.06
C ILE A 483 -8.67 37.61 -31.35
N GLU A 484 -9.13 37.60 -32.60
CA GLU A 484 -10.36 38.27 -33.00
C GLU A 484 -11.59 37.39 -32.74
N GLY A 485 -12.39 37.82 -31.77
CA GLY A 485 -13.69 37.27 -31.42
C GLY A 485 -14.02 37.50 -29.94
N ASP A 486 -15.15 38.15 -29.65
CA ASP A 486 -15.72 38.28 -28.30
C ASP A 486 -16.33 36.93 -27.87
N TYR A 487 -15.49 35.93 -27.63
CA TYR A 487 -15.94 34.64 -27.09
C TYR A 487 -16.30 34.80 -25.61
N GLN A 488 -17.48 34.30 -25.24
CA GLN A 488 -17.95 34.29 -23.85
C GLN A 488 -18.30 32.86 -23.44
N VAL A 489 -17.97 32.53 -22.19
CA VAL A 489 -18.41 31.29 -21.55
C VAL A 489 -19.81 31.51 -20.97
N ILE A 490 -20.80 30.83 -21.55
CA ILE A 490 -22.17 30.85 -21.05
C ILE A 490 -22.31 29.80 -19.95
N ARG A 491 -22.55 30.23 -18.71
CA ARG A 491 -22.88 29.28 -17.62
C ARG A 491 -24.26 28.70 -17.85
N TYR A 492 -24.32 27.39 -18.08
CA TYR A 492 -25.58 26.70 -18.31
C TYR A 492 -26.39 26.62 -17.01
N SER A 493 -27.70 26.87 -17.08
CA SER A 493 -28.60 26.85 -15.93
C SER A 493 -29.80 25.95 -16.21
N PRO A 494 -30.07 24.93 -15.36
CA PRO A 494 -29.30 24.58 -14.16
C PRO A 494 -27.92 23.99 -14.51
N PRO A 495 -26.89 24.17 -13.65
CA PRO A 495 -25.61 23.51 -13.85
C PRO A 495 -25.76 21.99 -13.69
N SER A 496 -24.84 21.23 -14.27
CA SER A 496 -24.86 19.78 -14.15
C SER A 496 -24.53 19.33 -12.72
N ALA A 497 -25.31 18.35 -12.23
CA ALA A 497 -25.04 17.68 -10.96
C ALA A 497 -23.98 16.57 -11.07
N SER A 498 -23.51 16.22 -12.28
CA SER A 498 -22.46 15.22 -12.54
C SER A 498 -21.07 15.74 -12.18
N ARG A 499 -20.85 16.02 -10.90
CA ARG A 499 -19.60 16.57 -10.37
C ARG A 499 -19.27 16.05 -8.98
N SER A 500 -18.00 16.14 -8.63
CA SER A 500 -17.47 15.80 -7.31
C SER A 500 -16.35 16.76 -6.92
N SER A 501 -15.92 16.78 -5.65
CA SER A 501 -14.75 17.58 -5.25
C SER A 501 -13.47 17.04 -5.89
N ARG A 502 -12.56 17.93 -6.31
CA ARG A 502 -11.19 17.57 -6.74
C ARG A 502 -10.29 17.07 -5.62
N ASN A 503 -10.68 17.29 -4.36
CA ASN A 503 -9.92 16.88 -3.17
C ASN A 503 -8.44 17.35 -3.18
N GLY A 504 -8.20 18.60 -3.60
CA GLY A 504 -6.86 19.19 -3.69
C GLY A 504 -6.03 18.80 -4.91
N ALA A 505 -6.52 17.91 -5.79
CA ALA A 505 -5.84 17.57 -7.02
C ALA A 505 -5.78 18.76 -7.99
N SER A 506 -4.60 19.02 -8.55
CA SER A 506 -4.41 20.06 -9.57
C SER A 506 -4.77 19.54 -10.96
N VAL A 507 -5.42 20.38 -11.77
CA VAL A 507 -5.67 20.10 -13.19
C VAL A 507 -4.34 20.02 -13.94
N SER A 508 -4.17 18.93 -14.70
CA SER A 508 -2.98 18.68 -15.53
C SER A 508 -3.33 18.20 -16.94
N MET A 509 -4.60 17.92 -17.24
CA MET A 509 -5.05 17.32 -18.49
C MET A 509 -6.33 17.97 -19.01
N VAL A 510 -6.51 17.90 -20.33
CA VAL A 510 -7.79 18.21 -20.99
C VAL A 510 -8.19 17.02 -21.84
N PHE A 511 -9.41 16.53 -21.66
CA PHE A 511 -10.01 15.51 -22.53
C PHE A 511 -11.02 16.17 -23.47
N VAL A 512 -10.89 15.90 -24.76
CA VAL A 512 -11.82 16.36 -25.79
C VAL A 512 -12.68 15.18 -26.23
N HIS A 513 -14.00 15.35 -26.16
CA HIS A 513 -15.01 14.37 -26.52
C HIS A 513 -15.80 14.85 -27.74
N GLY A 514 -16.44 13.94 -28.47
CA GLY A 514 -17.38 14.27 -29.54
C GLY A 514 -18.81 13.90 -29.15
N ASP A 515 -19.78 14.75 -29.48
CA ASP A 515 -21.20 14.51 -29.26
C ASP A 515 -21.98 14.74 -30.55
N THR A 516 -22.70 13.74 -31.04
CA THR A 516 -23.45 13.82 -32.30
C THR A 516 -24.88 14.34 -32.14
N SER A 517 -25.28 14.75 -30.93
CA SER A 517 -26.62 15.24 -30.66
C SER A 517 -26.76 16.71 -31.05
N PRO A 518 -27.97 17.18 -31.41
CA PRO A 518 -28.26 18.61 -31.44
C PRO A 518 -27.89 19.27 -30.10
N ALA A 519 -27.34 20.49 -30.14
CA ALA A 519 -26.81 21.18 -28.97
C ALA A 519 -27.80 21.28 -27.80
N GLU A 520 -29.03 21.69 -28.08
CA GLU A 520 -30.09 21.82 -27.06
C GLU A 520 -30.36 20.48 -26.36
N VAL A 521 -30.46 19.39 -27.13
CA VAL A 521 -30.68 18.04 -26.62
C VAL A 521 -29.48 17.55 -25.79
N ALA A 522 -28.25 17.84 -26.24
CA ALA A 522 -27.05 17.49 -25.50
C ALA A 522 -27.00 18.22 -24.15
N LEU A 523 -27.25 19.53 -24.14
CA LEU A 523 -27.22 20.36 -22.95
C LEU A 523 -28.31 19.98 -21.94
N GLU A 524 -29.55 19.77 -22.39
CA GLU A 524 -30.63 19.27 -21.53
C GLU A 524 -30.29 17.92 -20.91
N ARG A 525 -29.76 16.98 -21.70
CA ARG A 525 -29.34 15.66 -21.21
C ARG A 525 -28.21 15.76 -20.19
N MET A 526 -27.19 16.58 -20.46
CA MET A 526 -26.01 16.75 -19.60
C MET A 526 -26.32 17.53 -18.31
N ALA A 527 -27.39 18.32 -18.29
CA ALA A 527 -27.88 19.02 -17.11
C ALA A 527 -28.99 18.26 -16.34
N ALA A 528 -29.51 17.16 -16.90
CA ALA A 528 -30.59 16.40 -16.30
C ALA A 528 -30.21 15.81 -14.92
N ILE A 529 -31.18 15.81 -14.00
CA ILE A 529 -31.02 15.22 -12.67
C ILE A 529 -30.76 13.71 -12.82
N GLY A 530 -29.68 13.21 -12.20
CA GLY A 530 -29.34 11.79 -12.22
C GLY A 530 -28.57 11.33 -13.46
N VAL A 531 -28.17 12.24 -14.36
CA VAL A 531 -27.26 11.88 -15.46
C VAL A 531 -25.93 11.35 -14.91
N GLN A 532 -25.36 10.35 -15.59
CA GLN A 532 -24.15 9.64 -15.13
C GLN A 532 -22.84 10.25 -15.66
N GLY A 533 -22.92 11.34 -16.43
CA GLY A 533 -21.74 12.05 -16.89
C GLY A 533 -22.06 13.37 -17.60
N SER A 534 -21.17 14.34 -17.43
CA SER A 534 -21.24 15.66 -18.05
C SER A 534 -19.83 16.23 -18.18
N PRO A 535 -19.46 16.89 -19.30
CA PRO A 535 -18.19 17.60 -19.42
C PRO A 535 -18.21 18.89 -18.58
N HIS A 536 -17.06 19.55 -18.47
CA HIS A 536 -17.01 20.91 -17.93
C HIS A 536 -17.55 21.90 -18.97
N TYR A 537 -17.16 21.69 -20.23
CA TYR A 537 -17.52 22.55 -21.35
C TYR A 537 -18.19 21.78 -22.49
N TYR A 538 -19.18 22.40 -23.13
CA TYR A 538 -19.78 21.93 -24.38
C TYR A 538 -19.66 23.03 -25.45
N LEU A 539 -19.13 22.69 -26.61
CA LEU A 539 -18.93 23.61 -27.73
C LEU A 539 -19.83 23.25 -28.90
N THR A 540 -20.68 24.17 -29.31
CA THR A 540 -21.57 24.03 -30.47
C THR A 540 -20.83 24.27 -31.78
N LEU A 541 -21.45 23.90 -32.90
CA LEU A 541 -20.88 24.09 -34.24
C LEU A 541 -20.64 25.56 -34.61
N ASP A 542 -21.42 26.49 -34.03
CA ASP A 542 -21.28 27.94 -34.26
C ASP A 542 -20.22 28.62 -33.36
N GLY A 543 -19.53 27.85 -32.49
CA GLY A 543 -18.50 28.37 -31.60
C GLY A 543 -19.01 28.87 -30.24
N THR A 544 -20.28 28.65 -29.90
CA THR A 544 -20.80 28.96 -28.56
C THR A 544 -20.21 27.99 -27.52
N ILE A 545 -19.76 28.52 -26.38
CA ILE A 545 -19.15 27.76 -25.29
C ILE A 545 -20.08 27.74 -24.09
N TYR A 546 -20.58 26.56 -23.71
CA TYR A 546 -21.38 26.37 -22.51
C TYR A 546 -20.57 25.73 -21.39
N GLN A 547 -20.61 26.28 -20.17
CA GLN A 547 -20.05 25.67 -18.97
C GLN A 547 -21.17 24.94 -18.21
N LEU A 548 -21.00 23.62 -18.07
CA LEU A 548 -21.94 22.74 -17.36
C LEU A 548 -21.48 22.45 -15.92
N VAL A 549 -20.17 22.40 -15.68
CA VAL A 549 -19.56 22.16 -14.36
C VAL A 549 -18.42 23.15 -14.12
N ASP A 550 -18.36 23.72 -12.91
CA ASP A 550 -17.29 24.63 -12.50
C ASP A 550 -15.94 23.89 -12.43
N GLU A 551 -14.88 24.54 -12.88
CA GLU A 551 -13.52 23.99 -12.91
C GLU A 551 -12.96 23.67 -11.52
N GLN A 552 -13.48 24.27 -10.44
CA GLN A 552 -13.07 23.90 -9.09
C GLN A 552 -13.52 22.48 -8.69
N ASP A 553 -14.53 21.95 -9.39
CA ASP A 553 -15.06 20.61 -9.20
C ASP A 553 -14.56 19.67 -10.31
N ALA A 554 -14.52 18.38 -10.02
CA ALA A 554 -14.24 17.32 -10.98
C ALA A 554 -15.55 16.88 -11.65
N SER A 555 -15.77 17.23 -12.92
CA SER A 555 -16.91 16.71 -13.68
C SER A 555 -16.75 15.22 -13.98
N TRP A 556 -17.85 14.47 -14.04
CA TRP A 556 -17.82 13.04 -14.38
C TRP A 556 -17.83 12.89 -15.90
N HIS A 557 -16.66 12.74 -16.54
CA HIS A 557 -16.59 12.71 -18.01
C HIS A 557 -15.69 11.59 -18.56
N SER A 558 -14.50 11.39 -17.99
CA SER A 558 -13.50 10.43 -18.47
C SER A 558 -13.41 9.18 -17.60
N GLY A 559 -13.78 9.30 -16.31
CA GLY A 559 -13.83 8.16 -15.40
C GLY A 559 -12.45 7.68 -14.95
N MET A 560 -12.31 6.36 -14.80
CA MET A 560 -11.06 5.72 -14.41
C MET A 560 -10.24 5.37 -15.64
N ALA A 561 -8.95 5.68 -15.63
CA ALA A 561 -8.03 5.27 -16.69
C ALA A 561 -6.71 4.76 -16.12
N THR A 562 -5.98 3.99 -16.94
CA THR A 562 -4.58 3.63 -16.66
C THR A 562 -3.67 4.52 -17.49
N LEU A 563 -2.88 5.38 -16.87
CA LEU A 563 -1.88 6.22 -17.54
C LEU A 563 -0.52 6.04 -16.89
N GLY A 564 0.51 5.71 -17.69
CA GLY A 564 1.85 5.43 -17.15
C GLY A 564 1.92 4.23 -16.20
N GLY A 565 0.94 3.31 -16.26
CA GLY A 565 0.83 2.16 -15.36
C GLY A 565 0.10 2.42 -14.04
N LEU A 566 -0.37 3.64 -13.79
CA LEU A 566 -1.17 4.01 -12.62
C LEU A 566 -2.65 4.03 -13.00
N TRP A 567 -3.48 3.36 -12.21
CA TRP A 567 -4.94 3.36 -12.34
C TRP A 567 -5.54 4.36 -11.36
N PHE A 568 -6.17 5.42 -11.86
CA PHE A 568 -6.72 6.50 -11.04
C PHE A 568 -7.91 7.20 -11.73
N ASP A 569 -8.67 7.97 -10.95
CA ASP A 569 -9.81 8.77 -11.43
C ASP A 569 -9.30 10.00 -12.19
N THR A 570 -9.34 9.94 -13.52
CA THR A 570 -8.84 11.05 -14.36
C THR A 570 -9.68 12.30 -14.23
N ASN A 571 -10.97 12.17 -13.87
CA ASN A 571 -11.86 13.32 -13.68
C ASN A 571 -11.28 14.37 -12.70
N ARG A 572 -10.56 13.92 -11.67
CA ARG A 572 -9.99 14.81 -10.64
C ARG A 572 -8.87 15.70 -11.17
N VAL A 573 -8.13 15.24 -12.17
CA VAL A 573 -6.96 15.93 -12.72
C VAL A 573 -7.21 16.50 -14.11
N SER A 574 -8.44 16.39 -14.63
CA SER A 574 -8.76 16.86 -15.98
C SER A 574 -9.92 17.85 -16.07
N ILE A 575 -9.94 18.56 -17.20
CA ILE A 575 -11.09 19.30 -17.73
C ILE A 575 -11.64 18.52 -18.93
N GLY A 576 -12.94 18.26 -18.92
CA GLY A 576 -13.64 17.62 -20.03
C GLY A 576 -14.30 18.66 -20.94
N ILE A 577 -14.04 18.58 -22.25
CA ILE A 577 -14.63 19.45 -23.27
C ILE A 577 -15.33 18.57 -24.30
N ALA A 578 -16.64 18.70 -24.48
CA ALA A 578 -17.37 18.01 -25.54
C ALA A 578 -17.59 18.94 -26.74
N LEU A 579 -17.33 18.44 -27.95
CA LEU A 579 -17.58 19.14 -29.20
C LEU A 579 -18.82 18.56 -29.88
N GLN A 580 -19.79 19.42 -30.22
CA GLN A 580 -20.89 19.05 -31.10
C GLN A 580 -20.34 18.60 -32.45
N ARG A 581 -20.84 17.48 -32.96
CA ARG A 581 -20.50 16.91 -34.26
C ARG A 581 -21.77 16.72 -35.09
N VAL A 582 -21.63 16.88 -36.40
CA VAL A 582 -22.69 16.51 -37.35
C VAL A 582 -22.65 14.99 -37.54
N PRO A 583 -23.78 14.26 -37.42
CA PRO A 583 -23.83 12.84 -37.75
C PRO A 583 -23.45 12.61 -39.22
N ILE A 584 -22.58 11.64 -39.48
CA ILE A 584 -22.25 11.23 -40.85
C ILE A 584 -23.48 10.49 -41.42
N GLY A 585 -24.13 11.08 -42.42
CA GLY A 585 -25.00 10.46 -43.43
C GLY A 585 -26.08 9.48 -42.96
N GLY A 586 -27.34 9.91 -43.02
CA GLY A 586 -28.49 8.97 -43.01
C GLY A 586 -28.58 8.15 -44.30
N ALA A 587 -28.73 6.82 -44.13
CA ALA A 587 -29.24 5.79 -45.04
C ALA A 587 -28.46 5.43 -46.34
N SER A 588 -27.88 4.23 -46.38
CA SER A 588 -28.33 3.10 -47.23
C SER A 588 -27.45 1.86 -47.00
N THR A 589 -28.04 0.68 -47.19
CA THR A 589 -27.44 -0.65 -47.03
C THR A 589 -26.17 -0.85 -47.87
N PRO A 590 -25.26 -1.77 -47.47
CA PRO A 590 -24.02 -2.01 -48.19
C PRO A 590 -24.27 -2.87 -49.44
N GLN A 591 -24.58 -2.23 -50.57
CA GLN A 591 -24.38 -2.82 -51.89
C GLN A 591 -24.21 -1.74 -52.97
N ASP A 592 -23.08 -1.80 -53.66
CA ASP A 592 -22.70 -1.06 -54.88
C ASP A 592 -22.56 0.47 -54.82
N ARG A 593 -21.32 0.93 -54.62
CA ARG A 593 -20.56 1.65 -55.67
C ARG A 593 -19.13 1.96 -55.21
N GLY A 594 -18.17 1.53 -56.02
CA GLY A 594 -16.83 2.10 -56.02
C GLY A 594 -16.92 3.47 -56.70
N ASP A 595 -16.66 4.52 -55.92
CA ASP A 595 -16.14 5.82 -56.33
C ASP A 595 -15.68 6.52 -55.04
N GLN A 596 -14.61 7.29 -55.13
CA GLN A 596 -13.96 7.95 -54.01
C GLN A 596 -14.96 8.80 -53.22
N VAL A 597 -15.24 8.42 -51.97
CA VAL A 597 -15.98 9.26 -51.03
C VAL A 597 -15.00 10.31 -50.51
N GLU A 598 -15.14 11.55 -50.97
CA GLU A 598 -14.50 12.70 -50.34
C GLU A 598 -14.90 12.75 -48.86
N LEU A 599 -13.90 12.60 -47.98
CA LEU A 599 -13.98 12.91 -46.56
C LEU A 599 -14.15 14.43 -46.43
N VAL A 600 -15.39 14.93 -46.38
CA VAL A 600 -15.62 16.32 -45.95
C VAL A 600 -15.57 16.34 -44.43
N GLU A 601 -14.35 16.36 -43.90
CA GLU A 601 -14.03 16.34 -42.48
C GLU A 601 -13.38 17.68 -42.09
N GLU A 602 -14.17 18.69 -41.75
CA GLU A 602 -13.66 19.85 -41.01
C GLU A 602 -14.68 20.30 -39.95
N ASN A 603 -14.26 20.34 -38.68
CA ASN A 603 -15.01 21.08 -37.66
C ASN A 603 -15.15 22.53 -38.14
N PRO A 604 -16.31 23.19 -38.01
CA PRO A 604 -16.49 24.54 -38.49
C PRO A 604 -15.41 25.48 -37.94
N PRO A 605 -14.86 26.42 -38.75
CA PRO A 605 -13.81 27.33 -38.30
C PRO A 605 -14.13 28.05 -36.98
N ALA A 606 -15.41 28.38 -36.75
CA ALA A 606 -15.89 29.00 -35.52
C ALA A 606 -15.72 28.10 -34.28
N GLN A 607 -16.09 26.83 -34.36
CA GLN A 607 -15.94 25.85 -33.26
C GLN A 607 -14.46 25.61 -32.94
N VAL A 608 -13.60 25.54 -33.96
CA VAL A 608 -12.15 25.38 -33.77
C VAL A 608 -11.53 26.63 -33.13
N GLN A 609 -11.95 27.83 -33.53
CA GLN A 609 -11.48 29.07 -32.93
C GLN A 609 -11.93 29.21 -31.47
N ALA A 610 -13.19 28.87 -31.17
CA ALA A 610 -13.73 28.85 -29.80
C ALA A 610 -12.96 27.86 -28.90
N LEU A 611 -12.66 26.65 -29.40
CA LEU A 611 -11.86 25.66 -28.67
C LEU A 611 -10.45 26.18 -28.38
N ARG A 612 -9.79 26.80 -29.37
CA ARG A 612 -8.46 27.39 -29.19
C ARG A 612 -8.46 28.52 -28.16
N TRP A 613 -9.48 29.38 -28.20
CA TRP A 613 -9.66 30.46 -27.24
C TRP A 613 -9.84 29.90 -25.81
N LEU A 614 -10.71 28.89 -25.64
CA LEU A 614 -10.99 28.25 -24.36
C LEU A 614 -9.74 27.57 -23.77
N LEU A 615 -9.00 26.81 -24.58
CA LEU A 615 -7.77 26.15 -24.13
C LEU A 615 -6.72 27.16 -23.65
N ARG A 616 -6.59 28.30 -24.32
CA ARG A 616 -5.68 29.38 -23.90
C ARG A 616 -6.11 29.98 -22.56
N ASP A 617 -7.41 30.22 -22.38
CA ASP A 617 -7.97 30.80 -21.16
C ASP A 617 -7.75 29.88 -19.95
N LEU A 618 -8.05 28.58 -20.13
CA LEU A 618 -7.77 27.52 -19.14
C LEU A 618 -6.30 27.48 -18.71
N VAL A 619 -5.37 27.54 -19.68
CA VAL A 619 -3.92 27.53 -19.37
C VAL A 619 -3.50 28.79 -18.60
N ARG A 620 -4.04 29.97 -18.94
CA ARG A 620 -3.76 31.22 -18.23
C ARG A 620 -4.26 31.18 -16.79
N ASP A 621 -5.49 30.71 -16.56
CA ASP A 621 -6.04 30.64 -15.21
C ASP A 621 -5.30 29.59 -14.35
N ILE A 622 -4.99 28.41 -14.89
CA ILE A 622 -4.21 27.37 -14.19
C ILE A 622 -2.80 27.89 -13.81
N ALA A 623 -2.13 28.62 -14.72
CA ALA A 623 -0.82 29.22 -14.45
C ALA A 623 -0.90 30.32 -13.37
N CYS A 624 -1.91 31.19 -13.43
CA CYS A 624 -2.15 32.23 -12.42
C CYS A 624 -2.46 31.65 -11.03
N ARG A 625 -3.25 30.56 -10.95
CA ARG A 625 -3.56 29.88 -9.68
C ARG A 625 -2.34 29.19 -9.06
N ARG A 626 -1.41 28.66 -9.87
CA ARG A 626 -0.11 28.17 -9.38
C ARG A 626 0.75 29.29 -8.78
N MET A 627 0.76 30.49 -9.37
CA MET A 627 1.47 31.65 -8.82
C MET A 627 0.83 32.20 -7.53
N MET A 628 -0.51 32.18 -7.41
CA MET A 628 -1.19 32.59 -6.17
C MET A 628 -0.94 31.63 -4.99
N TRP A 629 -0.75 30.33 -5.25
CA TRP A 629 -0.35 29.37 -4.21
C TRP A 629 1.07 29.63 -3.69
N CYS A 630 2.01 30.01 -4.56
CA CYS A 630 3.35 30.47 -4.14
C CYS A 630 3.30 31.76 -3.30
N TRP A 631 2.35 32.66 -3.56
CA TRP A 631 2.18 33.90 -2.78
C TRP A 631 1.46 33.71 -1.44
N ARG A 632 0.56 32.72 -1.30
CA ARG A 632 -0.09 32.40 -0.02
C ARG A 632 0.76 31.57 0.96
N ILE A 633 1.89 31.00 0.49
CA ILE A 633 2.89 30.33 1.34
C ILE A 633 3.95 31.32 1.84
N ALA A 634 3.93 32.56 1.35
CA ALA A 634 4.87 33.62 1.73
C ALA A 634 4.16 34.80 2.44
N TRP A 635 3.28 34.54 3.42
CA TRP A 635 2.86 35.49 4.46
C TRP A 635 2.44 34.76 5.75
#